data_AF-A0A5J6YV48-F1
#
_entry.id   AF-A0A5J6YV48-F1
#
_cell.length_a   1.000
_cell.length_b   1.000
_cell.length_c   1.000
_cell.angle_alpha   90.00
_cell.angle_beta   90.00
_cell.angle_gamma   90.00
#
_symmetry.space_group_name_H-M   'P 1'
#
loop_
_entity.id
_entity.type
_entity.pdbx_description
1 polymer ?
#
loop_
_entity_poly.entity_id
_entity_poly.type
_entity_poly.pdbx_seq_one_letter_code
_entity_poly.pdbx_strand_id
1 'polypeptide(L)'
;MRVFAIADLHLAYVTPKPMTVFGPQWAGHPGAIYDRWSEIVRPSDLVLLPGDLSWAMRLPDAMTDLAQVAELPGTKILLRGNHDYWWPTPSKLRAALPAGMLAVHNDAVRVENVVVCGTRGWNTPGYQALSDEDERLLNREAQRLSLSVEAAGKLRQPGDHFLMMLHYPPASAPYLPNPLTAVIEAARPELIAYGHLHGVPVEKSMRHVNSIPAHLVAADGLKFTPKLLLDTGD
;
A
#
# COMPACT_ATOMS: atom_id res chain seq x y z
N MET A 1 13.79 12.94 -7.04
CA MET A 1 12.83 12.64 -5.93
C MET A 1 13.06 11.22 -5.41
N ARG A 2 12.94 10.98 -4.09
CA ARG A 2 13.01 9.60 -3.53
C ARG A 2 11.61 9.07 -3.23
N VAL A 3 11.41 7.78 -3.44
CA VAL A 3 10.14 7.08 -3.17
C VAL A 3 10.35 6.07 -2.05
N PHE A 4 9.65 6.30 -0.94
CA PHE A 4 9.59 5.40 0.21
C PHE A 4 8.26 4.65 0.24
N ALA A 5 8.18 3.58 1.03
CA ALA A 5 6.92 2.89 1.31
C ALA A 5 6.87 2.31 2.72
N ILE A 6 5.67 2.30 3.30
CA ILE A 6 5.33 1.62 4.55
C ILE A 6 3.80 1.37 4.59
N ALA A 7 3.38 0.17 4.95
CA ALA A 7 1.98 -0.22 5.13
C ALA A 7 1.71 -0.64 6.57
N ASP A 8 0.44 -0.90 6.87
CA ASP A 8 0.01 -1.55 8.10
C ASP A 8 0.39 -0.74 9.35
N LEU A 9 0.09 0.56 9.32
CA LEU A 9 0.40 1.46 10.44
C LEU A 9 -0.51 1.18 11.64
N HIS A 10 -1.72 0.66 11.39
CA HIS A 10 -2.68 0.22 12.42
C HIS A 10 -2.92 1.25 13.52
N LEU A 11 -3.03 2.52 13.15
CA LEU A 11 -3.30 3.62 14.07
C LEU A 11 -4.70 3.47 14.68
N ALA A 12 -4.85 3.89 15.94
CA ALA A 12 -6.08 3.68 16.70
C ALA A 12 -6.25 4.72 17.81
N TYR A 13 -6.07 6.02 17.52
CA TYR A 13 -6.12 7.07 18.55
C TYR A 13 -7.53 7.32 19.10
N VAL A 14 -8.56 7.12 18.28
CA VAL A 14 -9.96 7.35 18.70
C VAL A 14 -10.53 6.16 19.47
N THR A 15 -10.40 4.95 18.90
CA THR A 15 -10.86 3.71 19.53
C THR A 15 -9.64 2.82 19.78
N PRO A 16 -9.13 2.74 21.02
CA PRO A 16 -7.91 1.99 21.31
C PRO A 16 -8.04 0.52 20.90
N LYS A 17 -7.21 0.12 19.93
CA LYS A 17 -7.02 -1.27 19.54
C LYS A 17 -5.52 -1.56 19.59
N PRO A 18 -5.01 -2.02 20.75
CA PRO A 18 -3.58 -2.13 20.94
C PRO A 18 -3.01 -3.26 20.07
N MET A 19 -2.06 -2.92 19.21
CA MET A 19 -1.36 -3.89 18.37
C MET A 19 -0.44 -4.84 19.17
N THR A 20 -0.20 -4.55 20.45
CA THR A 20 0.60 -5.42 21.34
C THR A 20 0.01 -6.82 21.53
N VAL A 21 -1.27 -7.03 21.22
CA VAL A 21 -1.89 -8.36 21.17
C VAL A 21 -1.28 -9.26 20.10
N PHE A 22 -0.67 -8.68 19.05
CA PHE A 22 0.05 -9.37 17.98
C PHE A 22 1.56 -9.48 18.27
N GLY A 23 2.01 -8.98 19.42
CA GLY A 23 3.37 -9.13 19.91
C GLY A 23 3.94 -7.86 20.55
N PRO A 24 4.92 -8.00 21.46
CA PRO A 24 5.47 -6.89 22.24
C PRO A 24 6.19 -5.84 21.39
N GLN A 25 6.63 -6.19 20.18
CA GLN A 25 7.29 -5.26 19.24
C GLN A 25 6.40 -4.08 18.84
N TRP A 26 5.08 -4.20 18.97
CA TRP A 26 4.13 -3.15 18.64
C TRP A 26 3.94 -2.09 19.75
N ALA A 27 4.60 -2.27 20.90
CA ALA A 27 4.54 -1.31 21.99
C ALA A 27 5.10 0.05 21.53
N GLY A 28 4.28 1.10 21.62
CA GLY A 28 4.67 2.45 21.17
C GLY A 28 4.85 2.61 19.66
N HIS A 29 4.35 1.68 18.84
CA HIS A 29 4.60 1.69 17.39
C HIS A 29 4.23 3.00 16.67
N PRO A 30 3.16 3.76 17.03
CA PRO A 30 2.88 5.00 16.30
C PRO A 30 4.01 6.01 16.45
N GLY A 31 4.53 6.18 17.67
CA GLY A 31 5.68 7.05 17.93
C GLY A 31 6.94 6.57 17.20
N ALA A 32 7.22 5.27 17.24
CA ALA A 32 8.36 4.70 16.50
C ALA A 32 8.26 4.95 14.99
N ILE A 33 7.06 4.84 14.39
CA ILE A 33 6.84 5.18 12.97
C ILE A 33 7.15 6.65 12.73
N TYR A 34 6.63 7.56 13.55
CA TYR A 34 6.78 9.01 13.34
C TYR A 34 8.22 9.48 13.48
N ASP A 35 8.93 8.97 14.49
CA ASP A 35 10.33 9.30 14.73
C ASP A 35 11.19 8.84 13.53
N ARG A 36 11.07 7.56 13.15
CA ARG A 36 11.87 6.99 12.05
C ARG A 36 11.52 7.57 10.69
N TRP A 37 10.25 7.89 10.46
CA TRP A 37 9.82 8.58 9.25
C TRP A 37 10.48 9.96 9.16
N SER A 38 10.40 10.75 10.23
CA SER A 38 10.94 12.12 10.27
C SER A 38 12.46 12.17 10.17
N GLU A 39 13.16 11.12 10.59
CA GLU A 39 14.62 10.98 10.46
C GLU A 39 15.08 10.85 9.00
N ILE A 40 14.31 10.16 8.13
CA ILE A 40 14.81 9.73 6.81
C ILE A 40 14.06 10.33 5.62
N VAL A 41 12.79 10.65 5.78
CA VAL A 41 11.93 11.20 4.72
C VAL A 41 12.01 12.72 4.74
N ARG A 42 12.14 13.34 3.57
CA ARG A 42 12.19 14.79 3.36
C ARG A 42 10.88 15.27 2.76
N PRO A 43 10.54 16.58 2.88
CA PRO A 43 9.33 17.14 2.28
C PRO A 43 9.19 16.91 0.77
N SER A 44 10.31 16.81 0.04
CA SER A 44 10.37 16.56 -1.40
C SER A 44 10.22 15.09 -1.80
N ASP A 45 10.11 14.16 -0.84
CA ASP A 45 9.98 12.74 -1.14
C ASP A 45 8.52 12.32 -1.31
N LEU A 46 8.33 11.16 -1.92
CA LEU A 46 7.05 10.49 -2.05
C LEU A 46 7.00 9.28 -1.10
N VAL A 47 5.88 9.06 -0.43
CA VAL A 47 5.67 7.89 0.43
C VAL A 47 4.42 7.13 0.03
N LEU A 48 4.60 5.86 -0.31
CA LEU A 48 3.53 4.94 -0.67
C LEU A 48 2.99 4.28 0.60
N LEU A 49 1.67 4.26 0.75
CA LEU A 49 0.95 3.73 1.90
C LEU A 49 -0.01 2.60 1.47
N PRO A 50 0.49 1.36 1.27
CA PRO A 50 -0.32 0.23 0.77
C PRO A 50 -1.26 -0.38 1.83
N GLY A 51 -2.14 0.44 2.41
CA GLY A 51 -3.28 0.00 3.22
C GLY A 51 -3.00 -0.26 4.70
N ASP A 52 -4.10 -0.46 5.42
CA ASP A 52 -4.20 -0.74 6.85
C ASP A 52 -3.57 0.35 7.71
N LEU A 53 -4.00 1.58 7.46
CA LEU A 53 -3.44 2.76 8.12
C LEU A 53 -4.11 3.02 9.47
N SER A 54 -5.40 2.71 9.58
CA SER A 54 -6.21 3.02 10.76
C SER A 54 -7.24 1.93 11.04
N TRP A 55 -7.40 1.61 12.32
CA TRP A 55 -8.46 0.74 12.85
C TRP A 55 -9.83 1.41 12.93
N ALA A 56 -9.94 2.69 12.59
CA ALA A 56 -11.20 3.39 12.60
C ALA A 56 -12.23 2.72 11.68
N MET A 57 -13.48 2.70 12.13
CA MET A 57 -14.58 2.12 11.34
C MET A 57 -15.23 3.13 10.40
N ARG A 58 -15.01 4.43 10.62
CA ARG A 58 -15.65 5.52 9.86
C ARG A 58 -14.63 6.61 9.55
N LEU A 59 -14.79 7.26 8.40
CA LEU A 59 -13.88 8.31 7.93
C LEU A 59 -13.58 9.40 8.98
N PRO A 60 -14.57 9.98 9.72
CA PRO A 60 -14.26 11.03 10.69
C PRO A 60 -13.29 10.59 11.79
N ASP A 61 -13.40 9.34 12.23
CA ASP A 61 -12.52 8.79 13.27
C ASP A 61 -11.11 8.50 12.67
N ALA A 62 -11.07 7.99 11.43
CA ALA A 62 -9.82 7.80 10.69
C ALA A 62 -9.09 9.11 10.42
N MET A 63 -9.82 10.23 10.25
CA MET A 63 -9.22 11.54 10.03
C MET A 63 -8.37 12.01 11.21
N THR A 64 -8.65 11.57 12.44
CA THR A 64 -7.78 11.83 13.60
C THR A 64 -6.43 11.16 13.42
N ASP A 65 -6.41 9.90 12.96
CA ASP A 65 -5.17 9.15 12.71
C ASP A 65 -4.43 9.71 11.48
N LEU A 66 -5.14 9.97 10.37
CA LEU A 66 -4.57 10.49 9.13
C LEU A 66 -4.02 11.92 9.29
N ALA A 67 -4.59 12.74 10.16
CA ALA A 67 -4.05 14.07 10.45
C ALA A 67 -2.63 13.99 11.03
N GLN A 68 -2.33 12.99 11.88
CA GLN A 68 -0.97 12.80 12.39
C GLN A 68 -0.01 12.38 11.26
N VAL A 69 -0.46 11.52 10.35
CA VAL A 69 0.34 11.10 9.19
C VAL A 69 0.56 12.25 8.21
N ALA A 70 -0.41 13.16 8.06
CA ALA A 70 -0.33 14.30 7.16
C ALA A 70 0.83 15.24 7.52
N GLU A 71 1.08 15.47 8.81
CA GLU A 71 2.15 16.34 9.32
C GLU A 71 3.56 15.80 9.07
N LEU A 72 3.71 14.49 8.83
CA LEU A 72 5.02 13.89 8.53
C LEU A 72 5.58 14.41 7.19
N PRO A 73 6.90 14.43 6.98
CA PRO A 73 7.46 14.88 5.70
C PRO A 73 7.08 13.99 4.51
N GLY A 74 7.03 14.59 3.32
CA GLY A 74 6.78 13.93 2.04
C GLY A 74 5.31 13.99 1.59
N THR A 75 5.08 13.76 0.31
CA THR A 75 3.74 13.55 -0.26
C THR A 75 3.33 12.10 -0.08
N LYS A 76 2.08 11.81 0.30
CA LYS A 76 1.60 10.45 0.58
C LYS A 76 0.63 9.99 -0.49
N ILE A 77 0.79 8.77 -0.98
CA ILE A 77 -0.22 8.11 -1.83
C ILE A 77 -0.77 6.91 -1.07
N LEU A 78 -2.06 6.99 -0.76
CA LEU A 78 -2.77 6.00 0.02
C LEU A 78 -3.43 4.97 -0.89
N LEU A 79 -3.41 3.72 -0.45
CA LEU A 79 -4.23 2.63 -0.95
C LEU A 79 -5.06 2.07 0.20
N ARG A 80 -6.23 1.52 -0.11
CA ARG A 80 -7.09 0.86 0.87
C ARG A 80 -6.58 -0.53 1.23
N GLY A 81 -6.45 -0.83 2.52
CA GLY A 81 -6.25 -2.19 3.04
C GLY A 81 -7.54 -2.90 3.46
N ASN A 82 -7.43 -4.09 4.06
CA ASN A 82 -8.61 -4.84 4.50
C ASN A 82 -9.18 -4.39 5.85
N HIS A 83 -8.39 -3.70 6.67
CA HIS A 83 -8.81 -3.10 7.94
C HIS A 83 -9.21 -1.63 7.82
N ASP A 84 -8.99 -1.00 6.66
CA ASP A 84 -9.50 0.33 6.35
C ASP A 84 -11.02 0.32 6.03
N TYR A 85 -11.83 -0.03 7.03
CA TYR A 85 -13.29 -0.02 6.94
C TYR A 85 -13.85 1.40 6.78
N TRP A 86 -13.10 2.40 7.27
CA TRP A 86 -13.41 3.82 7.19
C TRP A 86 -13.42 4.39 5.77
N TRP A 87 -12.81 3.70 4.80
CA TRP A 87 -12.56 4.17 3.43
C TRP A 87 -13.85 4.29 2.59
N PRO A 88 -14.30 5.51 2.22
CA PRO A 88 -15.56 5.71 1.52
C PRO A 88 -15.38 5.67 -0.02
N THR A 89 -16.33 6.25 -0.76
CA THR A 89 -16.21 6.48 -2.20
C THR A 89 -15.01 7.38 -2.53
N PRO A 90 -14.39 7.25 -3.73
CA PRO A 90 -13.21 8.03 -4.10
C PRO A 90 -13.39 9.55 -3.95
N SER A 91 -14.52 10.09 -4.41
CA SER A 91 -14.80 11.53 -4.35
C SER A 91 -14.90 12.04 -2.91
N LYS A 92 -15.58 11.28 -2.03
CA LYS A 92 -15.71 11.64 -0.61
C LYS A 92 -14.37 11.58 0.12
N LEU A 93 -13.56 10.56 -0.19
CA LEU A 93 -12.23 10.43 0.39
C LEU A 93 -11.33 11.60 -0.02
N ARG A 94 -11.20 11.85 -1.32
CA ARG A 94 -10.33 12.90 -1.86
C ARG A 94 -10.70 14.30 -1.37
N ALA A 95 -11.98 14.57 -1.19
CA ALA A 95 -12.45 15.84 -0.63
C ALA A 95 -12.10 16.03 0.86
N ALA A 96 -11.88 14.93 1.59
CA ALA A 96 -11.58 14.95 3.02
C ALA A 96 -10.08 14.85 3.33
N LEU A 97 -9.25 14.38 2.38
CA LEU A 97 -7.83 14.18 2.61
C LEU A 97 -7.11 15.52 2.83
N PRO A 98 -6.19 15.61 3.81
CA PRO A 98 -5.32 16.75 4.01
C PRO A 98 -4.44 17.05 2.79
N ALA A 99 -3.90 18.27 2.72
CA ALA A 99 -2.93 18.64 1.69
C ALA A 99 -1.71 17.69 1.74
N GLY A 100 -1.18 17.35 0.55
CA GLY A 100 -0.07 16.40 0.45
C GLY A 100 -0.47 14.93 0.61
N MET A 101 -1.75 14.60 0.77
CA MET A 101 -2.25 13.23 0.75
C MET A 101 -3.13 13.00 -0.49
N LEU A 102 -2.79 11.96 -1.23
CA LEU A 102 -3.47 11.51 -2.44
C LEU A 102 -3.94 10.07 -2.20
N ALA A 103 -4.94 9.62 -2.96
CA ALA A 103 -5.43 8.25 -2.84
C ALA A 103 -5.67 7.61 -4.20
N VAL A 104 -5.22 6.37 -4.33
CA VAL A 104 -5.53 5.46 -5.43
C VAL A 104 -6.77 4.66 -5.06
N HIS A 105 -7.75 4.61 -5.96
CA HIS A 105 -8.95 3.81 -5.79
C HIS A 105 -9.43 3.30 -7.16
N ASN A 106 -8.86 2.18 -7.61
CA ASN A 106 -9.08 1.60 -8.94
C ASN A 106 -8.73 2.57 -10.09
N ASP A 107 -7.82 3.50 -9.83
CA ASP A 107 -7.31 4.50 -10.76
C ASP A 107 -5.82 4.76 -10.48
N ALA A 108 -5.26 5.88 -10.92
CA ALA A 108 -3.85 6.16 -10.75
C ALA A 108 -3.62 7.63 -10.39
N VAL A 109 -2.45 7.90 -9.83
CA VAL A 109 -1.97 9.23 -9.45
C VAL A 109 -0.59 9.44 -10.06
N ARG A 110 -0.31 10.65 -10.53
CA ARG A 110 1.02 11.07 -10.99
C ARG A 110 1.54 12.19 -10.08
N VAL A 111 2.74 12.01 -9.53
CA VAL A 111 3.48 13.03 -8.79
C VAL A 111 4.83 13.17 -9.46
N GLU A 112 5.11 14.35 -10.01
CA GLU A 112 6.31 14.58 -10.84
C GLU A 112 6.47 13.49 -11.90
N ASN A 113 7.61 12.79 -11.94
CA ASN A 113 7.90 11.69 -12.86
C ASN A 113 7.52 10.30 -12.32
N VAL A 114 6.72 10.20 -11.25
CA VAL A 114 6.28 8.91 -10.69
C VAL A 114 4.78 8.75 -10.86
N VAL A 115 4.38 7.70 -11.56
CA VAL A 115 2.97 7.27 -11.70
C VAL A 115 2.73 6.04 -10.84
N VAL A 116 1.73 6.12 -9.98
CA VAL A 116 1.36 5.05 -9.06
C VAL A 116 -0.08 4.60 -9.30
N CYS A 117 -0.25 3.29 -9.44
CA CYS A 117 -1.54 2.63 -9.54
C CYS A 117 -1.66 1.53 -8.47
N GLY A 118 -2.82 0.89 -8.35
CA GLY A 118 -3.01 -0.17 -7.40
C GLY A 118 -4.46 -0.48 -7.06
N THR A 119 -4.64 -1.60 -6.37
CA THR A 119 -5.90 -2.02 -5.75
C THR A 119 -5.63 -2.67 -4.42
N ARG A 120 -6.67 -2.88 -3.62
CA ARG A 120 -6.53 -3.62 -2.36
C ARG A 120 -5.93 -5.00 -2.61
N GLY A 121 -6.34 -5.68 -3.69
CA GLY A 121 -6.03 -7.08 -3.89
C GLY A 121 -6.96 -7.98 -3.06
N TRP A 122 -6.69 -9.28 -3.10
CA TRP A 122 -7.48 -10.29 -2.40
C TRP A 122 -6.65 -11.51 -2.06
N ASN A 123 -7.26 -12.46 -1.36
CA ASN A 123 -6.73 -13.81 -1.21
C ASN A 123 -6.44 -14.42 -2.59
N THR A 124 -5.31 -15.12 -2.68
CA THR A 124 -4.85 -15.77 -3.91
C THR A 124 -4.69 -17.27 -3.65
N PRO A 125 -4.75 -18.13 -4.69
CA PRO A 125 -4.55 -19.56 -4.51
C PRO A 125 -3.14 -19.82 -3.94
N GLY A 126 -3.08 -20.65 -2.90
CA GLY A 126 -1.84 -21.05 -2.25
C GLY A 126 -1.79 -22.57 -2.07
N TYR A 127 -1.29 -23.03 -0.94
CA TYR A 127 -1.37 -24.46 -0.56
C TYR A 127 -2.81 -24.97 -0.41
N GLN A 128 -3.75 -24.07 -0.15
CA GLN A 128 -5.18 -24.36 -0.14
C GLN A 128 -5.82 -23.70 -1.35
N ALA A 129 -6.77 -24.41 -1.95
CA ALA A 129 -7.64 -23.85 -2.98
C ALA A 129 -8.51 -22.74 -2.39
N LEU A 130 -8.86 -21.77 -3.23
CA LEU A 130 -9.81 -20.73 -2.86
C LEU A 130 -11.23 -21.30 -2.80
N SER A 131 -12.09 -20.63 -2.03
CA SER A 131 -13.53 -20.84 -2.14
C SER A 131 -14.06 -20.18 -3.43
N ASP A 132 -15.22 -20.63 -3.93
CA ASP A 132 -15.89 -19.99 -5.08
C ASP A 132 -16.11 -18.48 -4.87
N GLU A 133 -16.37 -18.06 -3.62
CA GLU A 133 -16.49 -16.66 -3.28
C GLU A 133 -15.17 -15.91 -3.40
N ASP A 134 -14.09 -16.48 -2.87
CA ASP A 134 -12.74 -15.90 -2.97
C ASP A 134 -12.26 -15.82 -4.41
N GLU A 135 -12.53 -16.85 -5.24
CA GLU A 135 -12.20 -16.81 -6.67
C GLU A 135 -12.94 -15.69 -7.38
N ARG A 136 -14.23 -15.52 -7.10
CA ARG A 136 -15.04 -14.43 -7.67
C ARG A 136 -14.50 -13.06 -7.25
N LEU A 137 -14.12 -12.90 -5.98
CA LEU A 137 -13.57 -11.66 -5.44
C LEU A 137 -12.18 -11.35 -6.01
N LEU A 138 -11.31 -12.35 -6.15
CA LEU A 138 -10.00 -12.23 -6.78
C LEU A 138 -10.12 -11.77 -8.24
N ASN A 139 -11.01 -12.39 -9.01
CA ASN A 139 -11.27 -11.97 -10.40
C ASN A 139 -11.78 -10.52 -10.48
N ARG A 140 -12.62 -10.10 -9.53
CA ARG A 140 -13.08 -8.71 -9.45
C ARG A 140 -11.96 -7.73 -9.11
N GLU A 141 -11.04 -8.11 -8.22
CA GLU A 141 -9.86 -7.29 -7.93
C GLU A 141 -8.90 -7.21 -9.12
N ALA A 142 -8.76 -8.27 -9.91
CA ALA A 142 -7.98 -8.22 -11.15
C ALA A 142 -8.59 -7.25 -12.17
N GLN A 143 -9.92 -7.23 -12.33
CA GLN A 143 -10.60 -6.24 -13.17
C GLN A 143 -10.35 -4.81 -12.67
N ARG A 144 -10.42 -4.58 -11.36
CA ARG A 144 -10.11 -3.29 -10.75
C ARG A 144 -8.66 -2.87 -10.98
N LEU A 145 -7.73 -3.83 -10.93
CA LEU A 145 -6.32 -3.57 -11.17
C LEU A 145 -6.11 -3.18 -12.64
N SER A 146 -6.78 -3.84 -13.58
CA SER A 146 -6.77 -3.46 -14.99
C SER A 146 -7.26 -2.02 -15.22
N LEU A 147 -8.34 -1.60 -14.53
CA LEU A 147 -8.81 -0.20 -14.60
C LEU A 147 -7.76 0.78 -14.07
N SER A 148 -7.08 0.41 -12.97
CA SER A 148 -6.02 1.21 -12.37
C SER A 148 -4.79 1.33 -13.29
N VAL A 149 -4.41 0.25 -13.98
CA VAL A 149 -3.35 0.23 -15.00
C VAL A 149 -3.74 1.09 -16.21
N GLU A 150 -4.98 1.01 -16.69
CA GLU A 150 -5.46 1.85 -17.80
C GLU A 150 -5.41 3.34 -17.43
N ALA A 151 -5.84 3.69 -16.22
CA ALA A 151 -5.75 5.05 -15.69
C ALA A 151 -4.29 5.54 -15.63
N ALA A 152 -3.37 4.68 -15.19
CA ALA A 152 -1.94 5.00 -15.19
C ALA A 152 -1.42 5.26 -16.60
N GLY A 153 -1.79 4.42 -17.57
CA GLY A 153 -1.42 4.59 -18.98
C GLY A 153 -1.84 5.94 -19.57
N LYS A 154 -2.98 6.50 -19.12
CA LYS A 154 -3.46 7.83 -19.53
C LYS A 154 -2.67 8.99 -18.90
N LEU A 155 -2.07 8.77 -17.73
CA LEU A 155 -1.28 9.78 -17.01
C LEU A 155 0.19 9.77 -17.39
N ARG A 156 0.74 8.59 -17.72
CA ARG A 156 2.17 8.37 -17.97
C ARG A 156 2.68 9.19 -19.14
N GLN A 157 3.87 9.77 -18.93
CA GLN A 157 4.68 10.44 -19.93
C GLN A 157 5.98 9.65 -20.17
N PRO A 158 6.66 9.85 -21.32
CA PRO A 158 7.98 9.28 -21.54
C PRO A 158 8.96 9.66 -20.42
N GLY A 159 9.68 8.68 -19.88
CA GLY A 159 10.60 8.86 -18.76
C GLY A 159 9.95 8.75 -17.37
N ASP A 160 8.62 8.62 -17.27
CA ASP A 160 7.98 8.38 -15.98
C ASP A 160 8.26 6.97 -15.45
N HIS A 161 8.59 6.92 -14.16
CA HIS A 161 8.62 5.71 -13.37
C HIS A 161 7.21 5.21 -13.08
N PHE A 162 6.98 3.91 -13.28
CA PHE A 162 5.66 3.31 -13.06
C PHE A 162 5.69 2.30 -11.92
N LEU A 163 4.98 2.62 -10.85
CA LEU A 163 4.94 1.82 -9.63
C LEU A 163 3.52 1.30 -9.37
N MET A 164 3.45 0.16 -8.67
CA MET A 164 2.19 -0.47 -8.30
C MET A 164 2.10 -0.71 -6.80
N MET A 165 0.95 -0.41 -6.21
CA MET A 165 0.61 -0.79 -4.85
C MET A 165 -0.43 -1.92 -4.86
N LEU A 166 -0.24 -2.90 -4.00
CA LEU A 166 -1.30 -3.80 -3.54
C LEU A 166 -1.33 -3.76 -2.02
N HIS A 167 -2.47 -4.03 -1.39
CA HIS A 167 -2.43 -4.27 0.07
C HIS A 167 -2.09 -5.74 0.33
N TYR A 168 -2.88 -6.65 -0.24
CA TYR A 168 -2.60 -8.08 -0.24
C TYR A 168 -1.34 -8.41 -1.07
N PRO A 169 -0.63 -9.51 -0.76
CA PRO A 169 0.47 -9.97 -1.60
C PRO A 169 -0.02 -10.30 -3.03
N PRO A 170 0.83 -10.11 -4.06
CA PRO A 170 0.45 -10.44 -5.45
C PRO A 170 0.12 -11.92 -5.66
N ALA A 171 0.75 -12.79 -4.88
CA ALA A 171 0.46 -14.21 -4.78
C ALA A 171 0.87 -14.76 -3.40
N SER A 172 0.17 -15.77 -2.93
CA SER A 172 0.46 -16.54 -1.71
C SER A 172 1.34 -17.74 -2.06
N ALA A 173 2.21 -18.19 -1.15
CA ALA A 173 3.02 -19.38 -1.35
C ALA A 173 2.13 -20.59 -1.72
N PRO A 174 2.49 -21.37 -2.76
CA PRO A 174 3.78 -21.44 -3.45
C PRO A 174 3.96 -20.49 -4.66
N TYR A 175 3.22 -19.37 -4.67
CA TYR A 175 3.28 -18.29 -5.67
C TYR A 175 2.77 -18.71 -7.04
N LEU A 176 1.57 -19.31 -7.06
CA LEU A 176 0.93 -19.75 -8.29
C LEU A 176 0.49 -18.55 -9.15
N PRO A 177 0.55 -18.67 -10.48
CA PRO A 177 -0.08 -17.70 -11.39
C PRO A 177 -1.56 -17.54 -11.06
N ASN A 178 -2.05 -16.31 -11.11
CA ASN A 178 -3.43 -15.98 -10.79
C ASN A 178 -3.90 -14.74 -11.57
N PRO A 179 -5.19 -14.37 -11.50
CA PRO A 179 -5.72 -13.21 -12.24
C PRO A 179 -4.97 -11.90 -11.99
N LEU A 180 -4.47 -11.65 -10.78
CA LEU A 180 -3.69 -10.44 -10.48
C LEU A 180 -2.32 -10.47 -11.17
N THR A 181 -1.59 -11.59 -11.07
CA THR A 181 -0.24 -11.68 -11.67
C THR A 181 -0.28 -11.51 -13.18
N ALA A 182 -1.33 -12.00 -13.85
CA ALA A 182 -1.51 -11.77 -15.28
C ALA A 182 -1.62 -10.28 -15.64
N VAL A 183 -2.37 -9.48 -14.86
CA VAL A 183 -2.48 -8.03 -15.06
C VAL A 183 -1.15 -7.32 -14.77
N ILE A 184 -0.48 -7.70 -13.69
CA ILE A 184 0.81 -7.15 -13.27
C ILE A 184 1.87 -7.37 -14.36
N GLU A 185 1.98 -8.59 -14.86
CA GLU A 185 2.95 -8.98 -15.89
C GLU A 185 2.72 -8.23 -17.20
N ALA A 186 1.46 -8.04 -17.62
CA ALA A 186 1.13 -7.26 -18.81
C ALA A 186 1.47 -5.77 -18.62
N ALA A 187 1.23 -5.22 -17.43
CA ALA A 187 1.44 -3.82 -17.10
C ALA A 187 2.93 -3.44 -16.97
N ARG A 188 3.78 -4.40 -16.56
CA ARG A 188 5.23 -4.22 -16.35
C ARG A 188 5.59 -2.98 -15.52
N PRO A 189 5.05 -2.83 -14.28
CA PRO A 189 5.57 -1.82 -13.37
C PRO A 189 7.03 -2.11 -13.02
N GLU A 190 7.78 -1.08 -12.64
CA GLU A 190 9.17 -1.21 -12.23
C GLU A 190 9.31 -1.93 -10.90
N LEU A 191 8.33 -1.76 -10.00
CA LEU A 191 8.23 -2.50 -8.75
C LEU A 191 6.80 -2.50 -8.22
N ILE A 192 6.57 -3.40 -7.26
CA ILE A 192 5.31 -3.54 -6.53
C ILE A 192 5.59 -3.34 -5.04
N ALA A 193 4.82 -2.50 -4.36
CA ALA A 193 4.82 -2.37 -2.90
C ALA A 193 3.55 -3.02 -2.33
N TYR A 194 3.70 -3.89 -1.33
CA TYR A 194 2.56 -4.53 -0.66
C TYR A 194 2.71 -4.69 0.85
N GLY A 195 1.60 -4.77 1.57
CA GLY A 195 1.54 -4.87 3.04
C GLY A 195 0.99 -6.23 3.51
N HIS A 196 0.05 -6.19 4.46
CA HIS A 196 -0.81 -7.28 4.94
C HIS A 196 -0.11 -8.40 5.73
N LEU A 197 1.09 -8.82 5.33
CA LEU A 197 1.78 -9.95 5.95
C LEU A 197 2.59 -9.50 7.18
N HIS A 198 2.04 -9.78 8.36
CA HIS A 198 2.69 -9.52 9.66
C HIS A 198 3.50 -10.71 10.17
N GLY A 199 4.64 -10.42 10.81
CA GLY A 199 5.53 -11.45 11.37
C GLY A 199 6.16 -12.41 10.35
N VAL A 200 5.94 -12.17 9.05
CA VAL A 200 6.52 -12.97 7.97
C VAL A 200 7.90 -12.40 7.62
N PRO A 201 8.98 -13.21 7.69
CA PRO A 201 10.28 -12.76 7.25
C PRO A 201 10.28 -12.44 5.74
N VAL A 202 10.94 -11.35 5.34
CA VAL A 202 10.96 -10.87 3.94
C VAL A 202 11.51 -11.93 2.97
N GLU A 203 12.45 -12.76 3.42
CA GLU A 203 13.00 -13.87 2.64
C GLU A 203 11.98 -14.99 2.35
N LYS A 204 10.93 -15.08 3.17
CA LYS A 204 9.81 -16.02 3.01
C LYS A 204 8.61 -15.40 2.30
N SER A 205 8.60 -14.08 2.09
CA SER A 205 7.53 -13.40 1.35
C SER A 205 7.82 -13.37 -0.16
N MET A 206 6.82 -12.97 -0.95
CA MET A 206 6.99 -12.83 -2.39
C MET A 206 7.92 -11.65 -2.69
N ARG A 207 9.07 -11.92 -3.31
CA ARG A 207 10.07 -10.90 -3.65
C ARG A 207 10.06 -10.46 -5.10
N HIS A 208 9.43 -11.25 -5.98
CA HIS A 208 9.25 -10.91 -7.39
C HIS A 208 7.95 -11.52 -7.92
N VAL A 209 7.28 -10.82 -8.83
CA VAL A 209 6.31 -11.38 -9.77
C VAL A 209 7.05 -11.54 -11.11
N ASN A 210 7.47 -12.76 -11.43
CA ASN A 210 8.44 -13.03 -12.49
C ASN A 210 9.71 -12.18 -12.33
N SER A 211 9.95 -11.22 -13.24
CA SER A 211 11.10 -10.32 -13.19
C SER A 211 10.82 -8.98 -12.49
N ILE A 212 9.58 -8.73 -12.05
CA ILE A 212 9.17 -7.47 -11.41
C ILE A 212 9.43 -7.57 -9.91
N PRO A 213 10.30 -6.72 -9.32
CA PRO A 213 10.51 -6.66 -7.88
C PRO A 213 9.22 -6.41 -7.10
N ALA A 214 9.03 -7.17 -6.03
CA ALA A 214 7.92 -7.02 -5.09
C ALA A 214 8.47 -6.82 -3.67
N HIS A 215 7.96 -5.81 -2.98
CA HIS A 215 8.44 -5.39 -1.69
C HIS A 215 7.32 -5.49 -0.65
N LEU A 216 7.48 -6.43 0.29
CA LEU A 216 6.73 -6.41 1.54
C LEU A 216 7.18 -5.18 2.36
N VAL A 217 6.24 -4.33 2.72
CA VAL A 217 6.46 -3.07 3.43
C VAL A 217 5.58 -2.92 4.68
N ALA A 218 5.06 -4.03 5.22
CA ALA A 218 4.36 -4.04 6.50
C ALA A 218 5.25 -3.47 7.61
N ALA A 219 4.69 -2.56 8.43
CA ALA A 219 5.46 -1.74 9.35
C ALA A 219 6.28 -2.55 10.36
N ASP A 220 5.75 -3.65 10.90
CA ASP A 220 6.49 -4.52 11.83
C ASP A 220 7.68 -5.20 11.17
N GLY A 221 7.51 -5.71 9.95
CA GLY A 221 8.60 -6.29 9.16
C GLY A 221 9.72 -5.29 8.84
N LEU A 222 9.36 -4.01 8.70
CA LEU A 222 10.31 -2.91 8.48
C LEU A 222 10.86 -2.29 9.77
N LYS A 223 10.51 -2.83 10.95
CA LYS A 223 10.87 -2.22 12.25
C LYS A 223 10.45 -0.75 12.30
N PHE A 224 9.25 -0.47 11.80
CA PHE A 224 8.59 0.84 11.78
C PHE A 224 9.34 1.94 11.01
N THR A 225 10.25 1.56 10.11
CA THR A 225 11.05 2.52 9.33
C THR A 225 10.62 2.48 7.86
N PRO A 226 10.22 3.61 7.23
CA PRO A 226 9.89 3.63 5.81
C PRO A 226 11.04 3.09 4.94
N LYS A 227 10.70 2.22 3.98
CA LYS A 227 11.68 1.59 3.10
C LYS A 227 11.88 2.42 1.84
N LEU A 228 13.10 2.82 1.54
CA LEU A 228 13.45 3.39 0.23
C LEU A 228 13.26 2.34 -0.86
N LEU A 229 12.44 2.64 -1.87
CA LEU A 229 12.15 1.75 -3.00
C LEU A 229 12.82 2.22 -4.30
N LEU A 230 12.86 3.53 -4.53
CA LEU A 230 13.35 4.14 -5.75
C LEU A 230 13.96 5.51 -5.44
N ASP A 231 15.03 5.86 -6.14
CA ASP A 231 15.53 7.23 -6.23
C ASP A 231 15.51 7.62 -7.72
N THR A 232 14.73 8.63 -8.08
CA THR A 232 14.56 9.04 -9.49
C THR A 232 15.77 9.81 -10.01
N GLY A 233 16.73 10.18 -9.15
CA GLY A 233 18.03 10.68 -9.59
C GLY A 233 18.04 12.03 -10.32
N ASP A 234 17.05 12.88 -10.07
CA ASP A 234 17.03 14.29 -10.50
C ASP A 234 17.67 15.20 -9.43
#